data_AF-A0A919CE85-F1
#
_entry.id   AF-A0A919CE85-F1
#
_cell.length_a   1.000
_cell.length_b   1.000
_cell.length_c   1.000
_cell.angle_alpha   90.00
_cell.angle_beta   90.00
_cell.angle_gamma   90.00
#
_symmetry.space_group_name_H-M   'P 1'
#
loop_
_entity.id
_entity.type
_entity.pdbx_description
1 polymer ?
#
loop_
_entity_poly.entity_id
_entity_poly.type
_entity_poly.pdbx_seq_one_letter_code
_entity_poly.pdbx_strand_id
1 'polypeptide(L)'
;MTGPTENLPSPQDDPMISAGLNLAVRWGDAALGPEKLQLALKALEPQLKREHEIRMRQLDDSRAQAERQAMLEKAAGERSVRDAERRRNHVYRMSGLIAGGGLSLALLGAGVIVAPDQPWLAAGLCGPSLLALVKVFVLRRSDSSDMKAVERAARESAAASASPPVIP
;
A
#
# COMPACT_ATOMS: atom_id res chain seq x y z
N MET A 1 -25.93 -20.47 -6.44
CA MET A 1 -25.82 -19.18 -7.16
C MET A 1 -27.23 -18.78 -7.58
N THR A 2 -27.93 -18.02 -6.75
CA THR A 2 -29.26 -17.44 -7.01
C THR A 2 -29.16 -15.96 -6.69
N GLY A 3 -29.25 -15.12 -7.72
CA GLY A 3 -29.05 -13.67 -7.60
C GLY A 3 -30.19 -12.97 -6.87
N PRO A 4 -29.96 -11.81 -6.25
CA PRO A 4 -31.01 -11.02 -5.61
C PRO A 4 -31.70 -10.16 -6.67
N THR A 5 -32.75 -10.69 -7.29
CA THR A 5 -33.63 -9.94 -8.19
C THR A 5 -35.08 -10.19 -7.82
N GLU A 6 -35.54 -9.73 -6.66
CA GLU A 6 -36.99 -9.62 -6.36
C GLU A 6 -37.21 -8.85 -5.06
N ASN A 7 -37.36 -7.53 -5.19
CA ASN A 7 -38.18 -6.67 -4.34
C ASN A 7 -37.88 -5.21 -4.72
N LEU A 8 -38.29 -4.84 -5.93
CA LEU A 8 -38.56 -3.43 -6.21
C LEU A 8 -39.98 -3.19 -5.67
N PRO A 9 -40.18 -2.29 -4.70
CA PRO A 9 -41.51 -1.96 -4.22
C PRO A 9 -42.35 -1.50 -5.39
N SER A 10 -43.54 -2.10 -5.55
CA SER A 10 -44.49 -1.66 -6.56
C SER A 10 -44.84 -0.19 -6.27
N PRO A 11 -44.83 0.71 -7.27
CA PRO A 11 -45.11 2.14 -7.07
C PRO A 11 -46.54 2.44 -6.56
N GLN A 12 -47.38 1.42 -6.33
CA GLN A 12 -48.69 1.55 -5.68
C GLN A 12 -48.64 1.55 -4.15
N ASP A 13 -47.55 1.10 -3.52
CA ASP A 13 -47.46 0.99 -2.05
C ASP A 13 -46.90 2.25 -1.38
N ASP A 14 -46.52 3.28 -2.15
CA ASP A 14 -45.97 4.50 -1.59
C ASP A 14 -47.10 5.38 -1.00
N PRO A 15 -47.15 5.57 0.34
CA PRO A 15 -48.21 6.30 1.00
C PRO A 15 -48.27 7.78 0.59
N MET A 16 -47.15 8.34 0.10
CA MET A 16 -47.12 9.69 -0.46
C MET A 16 -47.85 9.77 -1.82
N ILE A 17 -47.79 8.73 -2.65
CA ILE A 17 -48.42 8.71 -3.97
C ILE A 17 -49.94 8.60 -3.81
N SER A 18 -50.42 7.76 -2.90
CA SER A 18 -51.87 7.62 -2.61
C SER A 18 -52.46 8.87 -1.96
N ALA A 19 -51.73 9.53 -1.05
CA ALA A 19 -52.14 10.82 -0.47
C ALA A 19 -52.21 11.94 -1.52
N GLY A 20 -51.23 11.99 -2.44
CA GLY A 20 -51.22 12.94 -3.54
C GLY A 20 -52.39 12.76 -4.51
N LEU A 21 -52.75 11.51 -4.83
CA LEU A 21 -53.88 11.18 -5.69
C LEU A 21 -55.22 11.60 -5.06
N ASN A 22 -55.38 11.35 -3.75
CA ASN A 22 -56.60 11.71 -3.01
C ASN A 22 -56.78 13.24 -2.94
N LEU A 23 -55.69 14.00 -2.82
CA LEU A 23 -55.72 15.45 -2.93
C LEU A 23 -56.11 15.88 -4.36
N ALA A 24 -55.53 15.30 -5.40
CA ALA A 24 -55.84 15.66 -6.78
C ALA A 24 -57.33 15.46 -7.12
N VAL A 25 -57.95 14.37 -6.64
CA VAL A 25 -59.39 14.12 -6.79
C VAL A 25 -60.22 15.21 -6.09
N ARG A 26 -59.87 15.56 -4.85
CA ARG A 26 -60.56 16.62 -4.10
C ARG A 26 -60.50 17.98 -4.78
N TRP A 27 -59.38 18.31 -5.43
CA TRP A 27 -59.24 19.56 -6.19
C TRP A 27 -59.99 19.54 -7.53
N GLY A 28 -60.08 18.36 -8.16
CA GLY A 28 -60.89 18.14 -9.36
C GLY A 28 -62.39 18.33 -9.11
N ASP A 29 -62.88 17.82 -7.99
CA ASP A 29 -64.29 17.92 -7.58
C ASP A 29 -64.66 19.30 -7.02
N ALA A 30 -63.76 19.97 -6.28
CA ALA A 30 -64.10 21.17 -5.52
C ALA A 30 -63.86 22.51 -6.24
N ALA A 31 -62.89 22.62 -7.15
CA ALA A 31 -62.39 23.94 -7.57
C ALA A 31 -62.44 24.25 -9.07
N LEU A 32 -62.18 23.29 -9.96
CA LEU A 32 -61.81 23.61 -11.34
C LEU A 32 -62.49 22.75 -12.43
N GLY A 33 -63.07 21.60 -12.08
CA GLY A 33 -63.60 20.64 -13.04
C GLY A 33 -62.47 19.86 -13.77
N PRO A 34 -62.75 18.62 -14.23
CA PRO A 34 -61.72 17.70 -14.72
C PRO A 34 -60.91 18.25 -15.91
N GLU A 35 -61.54 19.05 -16.77
CA GLU A 35 -60.88 19.61 -17.96
C GLU A 35 -59.86 20.70 -17.64
N LYS A 36 -60.12 21.56 -16.64
CA LYS A 36 -59.16 22.59 -16.23
C LYS A 36 -57.99 22.00 -15.45
N LEU A 37 -58.22 20.90 -14.74
CA LEU A 37 -57.17 20.16 -14.05
C LEU A 37 -56.21 19.49 -15.06
N GLN A 38 -56.74 18.93 -16.15
CA GLN A 38 -55.91 18.46 -17.27
C GLN A 38 -55.10 19.59 -17.90
N LEU A 39 -55.71 20.76 -18.12
CA LEU A 39 -55.00 21.93 -18.68
C LEU A 39 -53.86 22.40 -17.75
N ALA A 40 -54.11 22.43 -16.43
CA ALA A 40 -53.11 22.79 -15.43
C ALA A 40 -51.98 21.76 -15.34
N LEU A 41 -52.29 20.46 -15.36
CA LEU A 41 -51.27 19.39 -15.40
C LEU A 41 -50.42 19.48 -16.66
N LYS A 42 -51.04 19.72 -17.82
CA LYS A 42 -50.33 19.87 -19.10
C LYS A 42 -49.41 21.09 -19.12
N ALA A 43 -49.77 22.16 -18.40
CA ALA A 43 -48.90 23.33 -18.20
C ALA A 43 -47.77 23.07 -17.19
N LEU A 44 -47.95 22.14 -16.24
CA LEU A 44 -46.96 21.79 -15.22
C LEU A 44 -45.90 20.78 -15.70
N GLU A 45 -46.25 19.90 -16.64
CA GLU A 45 -45.32 18.93 -17.27
C GLU A 45 -43.96 19.51 -17.70
N PRO A 46 -43.88 20.66 -18.41
CA PRO A 46 -42.60 21.22 -18.80
C PRO A 46 -41.76 21.70 -17.61
N GLN A 47 -42.38 22.13 -16.51
CA GLN A 47 -41.64 22.51 -15.31
C GLN A 47 -41.09 21.29 -14.57
N LEU A 48 -41.91 20.23 -14.44
CA LEU A 48 -41.49 18.99 -13.80
C LEU A 48 -40.32 18.33 -14.55
N LYS A 49 -40.34 18.36 -15.89
CA LYS A 49 -39.23 17.85 -16.71
C LYS A 49 -37.93 18.61 -16.45
N ARG A 50 -37.98 19.94 -16.38
CA ARG A 50 -36.79 20.77 -16.08
C ARG A 50 -36.25 20.49 -14.69
N GLU A 51 -37.12 20.40 -13.69
CA GLU A 51 -36.69 20.12 -12.33
C GLU A 51 -36.07 18.71 -12.22
N HIS A 52 -36.69 17.73 -12.88
CA HIS A 52 -36.15 16.38 -12.94
C HIS A 52 -34.78 16.34 -13.62
N GLU A 53 -34.60 17.01 -14.77
CA GLU A 53 -33.30 17.11 -15.43
C GLU A 53 -32.23 17.77 -14.54
N ILE A 54 -32.59 18.82 -13.82
CA ILE A 54 -31.67 19.48 -12.88
C ILE A 54 -31.29 18.51 -11.75
N ARG A 55 -32.26 17.80 -11.18
CA ARG A 55 -32.03 16.83 -10.10
C ARG A 55 -31.18 15.66 -10.57
N MET A 56 -31.38 15.19 -11.80
CA MET A 56 -30.55 14.15 -12.40
C MET A 56 -29.11 14.62 -12.57
N ARG A 57 -28.89 15.84 -13.09
CA ARG A 57 -27.54 16.42 -13.19
C ARG A 57 -26.87 16.56 -11.82
N GLN A 58 -27.59 17.00 -10.80
CA GLN A 58 -27.07 17.08 -9.44
C GLN A 58 -26.66 15.72 -8.88
N LEU A 59 -27.46 14.68 -9.14
CA LEU A 59 -27.13 13.32 -8.72
C LEU A 59 -25.89 12.80 -9.46
N ASP A 60 -25.77 13.04 -10.76
CA ASP A 60 -24.60 12.65 -11.55
C ASP A 60 -23.33 13.37 -11.07
N ASP A 61 -23.42 14.67 -10.80
CA ASP A 61 -22.32 15.45 -10.23
C ASP A 61 -21.91 14.90 -8.85
N SER A 62 -22.89 14.56 -8.01
CA SER A 62 -22.62 13.98 -6.68
C SER A 62 -21.93 12.61 -6.77
N ARG A 63 -22.34 11.77 -7.73
CA ARG A 63 -21.73 10.46 -8.00
C ARG A 63 -20.31 10.62 -8.53
N ALA A 64 -20.10 11.52 -9.49
CA ALA A 64 -18.77 11.81 -10.02
C ALA A 64 -17.82 12.35 -8.93
N GLN A 65 -18.31 13.15 -7.99
CA GLN A 65 -17.53 13.60 -6.84
C GLN A 65 -17.18 12.45 -5.89
N ALA A 66 -18.16 11.59 -5.56
CA ALA A 66 -17.92 10.43 -4.71
C ALA A 66 -16.90 9.46 -5.32
N GLU A 67 -16.97 9.23 -6.64
CA GLU A 67 -16.00 8.39 -7.36
C GLU A 67 -14.59 8.99 -7.33
N ARG A 68 -14.47 10.31 -7.53
CA ARG A 68 -13.18 11.00 -7.42
C ARG A 68 -12.60 10.89 -6.01
N GLN A 69 -13.41 11.08 -4.98
CA GLN A 69 -12.99 10.94 -3.59
C GLN A 69 -12.53 9.51 -3.30
N ALA A 70 -13.30 8.50 -3.70
CA ALA A 70 -12.94 7.10 -3.55
C ALA A 70 -11.64 6.75 -4.28
N MET A 71 -11.40 7.32 -5.47
CA MET A 71 -10.14 7.13 -6.20
C MET A 71 -8.95 7.77 -5.48
N LEU A 72 -9.12 8.97 -4.93
CA LEU A 72 -8.07 9.66 -4.16
C LEU A 72 -7.75 8.92 -2.86
N GLU A 73 -8.77 8.43 -2.16
CA GLU A 73 -8.59 7.62 -0.94
C GLU A 73 -7.87 6.31 -1.22
N LYS A 74 -8.25 5.59 -2.29
CA LYS A 74 -7.54 4.39 -2.73
C LYS A 74 -6.09 4.68 -3.08
N ALA A 75 -5.83 5.75 -3.84
CA ALA A 75 -4.47 6.14 -4.20
C ALA A 75 -3.62 6.54 -2.98
N ALA A 76 -4.22 7.23 -2.00
CA ALA A 76 -3.55 7.56 -0.73
C ALA A 76 -3.26 6.32 0.12
N GLY A 77 -4.23 5.40 0.19
CA GLY A 77 -4.08 4.10 0.84
C GLY A 77 -2.92 3.29 0.25
N GLU A 78 -2.88 3.15 -1.08
CA GLU A 78 -1.80 2.43 -1.77
C GLU A 78 -0.41 3.05 -1.51
N ARG A 79 -0.30 4.38 -1.52
CA ARG A 79 0.97 5.06 -1.22
C ARG A 79 1.43 4.75 0.20
N SER A 80 0.52 4.81 1.18
CA SER A 80 0.86 4.54 2.58
C SER A 80 1.30 3.08 2.81
N VAL A 81 0.68 2.12 2.13
CA VAL A 81 1.09 0.70 2.18
C VAL A 81 2.48 0.52 1.59
N ARG A 82 2.76 1.08 0.40
CA ARG A 82 4.08 0.99 -0.23
C ARG A 82 5.18 1.63 0.63
N ASP A 83 4.88 2.75 1.28
CA ASP A 83 5.85 3.41 2.15
C ASP A 83 6.10 2.61 3.44
N ALA A 84 5.07 1.98 3.99
CA ALA A 84 5.21 1.09 5.15
C ALA A 84 6.09 -0.13 4.83
N GLU A 85 5.92 -0.76 3.67
CA GLU A 85 6.75 -1.87 3.22
C GLU A 85 8.22 -1.47 3.03
N ARG A 86 8.46 -0.31 2.41
CA ARG A 86 9.81 0.23 2.24
C ARG A 86 10.52 0.45 3.58
N ARG A 87 9.81 1.00 4.57
CA ARG A 87 10.35 1.20 5.92
C ARG A 87 10.72 -0.11 6.60
N ARG A 88 9.84 -1.12 6.53
CA ARG A 88 10.11 -2.45 7.13
C ARG A 88 11.35 -3.09 6.51
N ASN A 89 11.43 -3.13 5.18
CA ASN A 89 12.60 -3.68 4.50
C ASN A 89 13.88 -2.90 4.81
N HIS A 90 13.80 -1.57 4.92
CA HIS A 90 14.95 -0.76 5.30
C HIS A 90 15.40 -1.05 6.74
N VAL A 91 14.47 -1.20 7.68
CA VAL A 91 14.80 -1.52 9.08
C VAL A 91 15.42 -2.91 9.19
N TYR A 92 14.85 -3.93 8.56
CA TYR A 92 15.41 -5.29 8.57
C TYR A 92 16.80 -5.36 7.93
N ARG A 93 17.03 -4.63 6.84
CA ARG A 93 18.36 -4.53 6.22
C ARG A 93 19.36 -3.82 7.14
N MET A 94 18.96 -2.74 7.81
CA MET A 94 19.85 -2.02 8.73
C MET A 94 20.14 -2.82 9.99
N SER A 95 19.15 -3.50 10.57
CA SER A 95 19.36 -4.32 11.77
C SER A 95 20.26 -5.51 11.50
N GLY A 96 20.10 -6.19 10.34
CA GLY A 96 21.01 -7.25 9.91
C GLY A 96 22.46 -6.78 9.77
N LEU A 97 22.67 -5.57 9.24
CA LEU A 97 24.01 -4.98 9.14
C LEU A 97 24.61 -4.63 10.51
N ILE A 98 23.83 -4.03 11.42
CA ILE A 98 24.29 -3.69 12.77
C ILE A 98 24.63 -4.96 13.55
N ALA A 99 23.75 -5.97 13.50
CA ALA A 99 23.98 -7.25 14.17
C ALA A 99 25.21 -7.98 13.60
N GLY A 100 25.37 -8.01 12.28
CA GLY A 100 26.54 -8.60 11.63
C GLY A 100 27.84 -7.89 12.00
N GLY A 101 27.86 -6.55 11.93
CA GLY A 101 29.03 -5.75 12.32
C GLY A 101 29.41 -5.93 13.79
N GLY A 102 28.40 -5.94 14.69
CA GLY A 102 28.62 -6.20 16.12
C GLY A 102 29.19 -7.59 16.37
N LEU A 103 28.70 -8.62 15.68
CA LEU A 103 29.19 -9.99 15.79
C LEU A 103 30.66 -10.10 15.31
N SER A 104 31.02 -9.46 14.20
CA SER A 104 32.40 -9.46 13.71
C SER A 104 33.36 -8.76 14.69
N LEU A 105 32.95 -7.64 15.28
CA LEU A 105 33.72 -6.95 16.33
C LEU A 105 33.89 -7.81 17.58
N ALA A 106 32.84 -8.52 18.00
CA ALA A 106 32.88 -9.42 19.14
C ALA A 106 33.84 -10.61 18.90
N LEU A 107 33.78 -11.24 17.71
CA LEU A 107 34.69 -12.32 17.33
C LEU A 107 36.14 -11.85 17.26
N LEU A 108 36.37 -10.64 16.74
CA LEU A 108 37.69 -10.03 16.73
C LEU A 108 38.24 -9.82 18.14
N GLY A 109 37.42 -9.20 19.01
CA GLY A 109 37.78 -8.96 20.40
C GLY A 109 38.06 -10.24 21.17
N ALA A 110 37.24 -11.28 20.95
CA ALA A 110 37.46 -12.60 21.53
C ALA A 110 38.79 -13.22 21.08
N GLY A 111 39.15 -13.11 19.80
CA GLY A 111 40.44 -13.59 19.29
C GLY A 111 41.64 -12.90 19.94
N VAL A 112 41.55 -11.59 20.18
CA VAL A 112 42.62 -10.81 20.85
C VAL A 112 42.80 -11.24 22.31
N ILE A 113 41.71 -11.60 23.00
CA ILE A 113 41.77 -12.05 24.41
C ILE A 113 42.34 -13.49 24.50
N VAL A 114 42.01 -14.37 23.55
CA VAL A 114 42.41 -15.78 23.58
C VAL A 114 43.89 -16.01 23.23
N ALA A 115 44.50 -15.13 22.42
CA ALA A 115 45.91 -15.26 22.01
C ALA A 115 46.73 -13.99 22.36
N PRO A 116 46.99 -13.73 23.66
CA PRO A 116 47.66 -12.51 24.10
C PRO A 116 49.15 -12.43 23.74
N ASP A 117 49.81 -13.57 23.48
CA ASP A 117 51.27 -13.64 23.36
C ASP A 117 51.82 -13.16 22.00
N GLN A 118 51.00 -13.09 20.94
CA GLN A 118 51.44 -12.68 19.60
C GLN A 118 50.38 -11.87 18.82
N PRO A 119 49.98 -10.68 19.31
CA PRO A 119 48.91 -9.86 18.71
C PRO A 119 49.25 -9.38 17.28
N TRP A 120 50.54 -9.32 16.94
CA TRP A 120 51.01 -8.83 15.64
C TRP A 120 50.84 -9.84 14.49
N LEU A 121 50.86 -11.16 14.78
CA LEU A 121 50.56 -12.19 13.80
C LEU A 121 49.06 -12.27 13.50
N ALA A 122 48.22 -12.12 14.53
CA ALA A 122 46.78 -11.96 14.37
C ALA A 122 46.45 -10.70 13.56
N ALA A 123 47.09 -9.56 13.85
CA ALA A 123 46.90 -8.32 13.10
C ALA A 123 47.41 -8.41 11.64
N GLY A 124 48.52 -9.10 11.39
CA GLY A 124 49.08 -9.29 10.04
C GLY A 124 48.23 -10.19 9.15
N LEU A 125 47.70 -11.30 9.70
CA LEU A 125 46.87 -12.24 8.95
C LEU A 125 45.43 -11.71 8.77
N CYS A 126 44.92 -10.93 9.73
CA CYS A 126 43.58 -10.35 9.67
C CYS A 126 43.56 -8.98 8.98
N GLY A 127 44.70 -8.29 8.88
CA GLY A 127 44.83 -6.88 8.48
C GLY A 127 44.15 -6.47 7.17
N PRO A 128 44.34 -7.18 6.05
CA PRO A 128 43.69 -6.82 4.79
C PRO A 128 42.17 -7.07 4.81
N SER A 129 41.73 -8.19 5.39
CA SER A 129 40.31 -8.54 5.53
C SER A 129 39.59 -7.61 6.50
N LEU A 130 40.26 -7.20 7.59
CA LEU A 130 39.74 -6.22 8.54
C LEU A 130 39.67 -4.83 7.92
N LEU A 131 40.70 -4.38 7.18
CA LEU A 131 40.65 -3.11 6.46
C LEU A 131 39.54 -3.10 5.41
N ALA A 132 39.33 -4.20 4.70
CA ALA A 132 38.22 -4.33 3.76
C ALA A 132 36.86 -4.28 4.47
N LEU A 133 36.68 -4.98 5.59
CA LEU A 133 35.44 -4.94 6.37
C LEU A 133 35.21 -3.56 6.98
N VAL A 134 36.21 -2.95 7.60
CA VAL A 134 36.14 -1.58 8.13
C VAL A 134 35.82 -0.59 7.00
N LYS A 135 36.42 -0.74 5.82
CA LYS A 135 36.09 0.10 4.66
C LYS A 135 34.63 -0.08 4.22
N VAL A 136 34.15 -1.32 4.12
CA VAL A 136 32.75 -1.64 3.76
C VAL A 136 31.76 -1.09 4.79
N PHE A 137 32.09 -1.18 6.08
CA PHE A 137 31.21 -0.74 7.18
C PHE A 137 31.28 0.76 7.46
N VAL A 138 32.46 1.40 7.32
CA VAL A 138 32.66 2.85 7.59
C VAL A 138 32.31 3.71 6.38
N LEU A 139 32.68 3.31 5.15
CA LEU A 139 32.34 4.09 3.94
C LEU A 139 30.93 3.83 3.41
N ARG A 140 30.20 2.88 4.01
CA ARG A 140 28.75 2.72 3.83
C ARG A 140 28.31 2.53 2.35
N ARG A 141 29.22 2.09 1.50
CA ARG A 141 29.00 1.82 0.07
C ARG A 141 29.58 0.45 -0.26
N SER A 142 28.77 -0.59 -0.04
CA SER A 142 29.10 -1.95 -0.44
C SER A 142 28.94 -2.07 -1.96
N ASP A 143 29.99 -1.82 -2.72
CA ASP A 143 30.00 -2.23 -4.13
C ASP A 143 30.15 -3.76 -4.19
N SER A 144 29.37 -4.39 -5.06
CA SER A 144 29.35 -5.86 -5.25
C SER A 144 30.72 -6.47 -5.57
N SER A 145 31.70 -5.65 -5.96
CA SER A 145 33.09 -6.01 -6.16
C SER A 145 33.79 -6.44 -4.87
N ASP A 146 33.47 -5.80 -3.73
CA ASP A 146 34.15 -6.06 -2.45
C ASP A 146 33.70 -7.40 -1.86
N MET A 147 32.41 -7.73 -2.03
CA MET A 147 31.88 -9.04 -1.63
C MET A 147 32.51 -10.19 -2.43
N LYS A 148 32.81 -9.97 -3.72
CA LYS A 148 33.56 -10.93 -4.56
C LYS A 148 35.03 -11.04 -4.16
N ALA A 149 35.63 -9.96 -3.67
CA ALA A 149 37.00 -9.98 -3.16
C ALA A 149 37.09 -10.75 -1.83
N VAL A 150 36.11 -10.55 -0.93
CA VAL A 150 36.00 -11.31 0.32
C VAL A 150 35.76 -12.80 0.05
N GLU A 151 34.87 -13.15 -0.89
CA GLU A 151 34.64 -14.56 -1.25
C GLU A 151 35.89 -15.23 -1.82
N ARG A 152 36.64 -14.53 -2.68
CA ARG A 152 37.93 -15.04 -3.19
C ARG A 152 38.95 -15.20 -2.08
N ALA A 153 39.11 -14.20 -1.22
CA ALA A 153 40.04 -14.27 -0.10
C ALA A 153 39.66 -15.39 0.88
N ALA A 154 38.37 -15.58 1.16
CA ALA A 154 37.86 -16.68 1.99
C ALA A 154 38.11 -18.05 1.35
N ARG A 155 37.92 -18.17 0.03
CA ARG A 155 38.19 -19.40 -0.72
C ARG A 155 39.67 -19.72 -0.80
N GLU A 156 40.53 -18.71 -0.96
CA GLU A 156 41.98 -18.84 -0.96
C GLU A 156 42.51 -19.21 0.43
N SER A 157 41.98 -18.63 1.50
CA SER A 157 42.35 -19.01 2.87
C SER A 157 41.82 -20.41 3.24
N ALA A 158 40.62 -20.79 2.80
CA ALA A 158 40.14 -22.17 2.93
C ALA A 158 41.00 -23.17 2.14
N ALA A 159 41.47 -22.79 0.94
CA ALA A 159 42.38 -23.61 0.14
C ALA A 159 43.78 -23.71 0.76
N ALA A 160 44.29 -22.63 1.36
CA ALA A 160 45.57 -22.61 2.06
C ALA A 160 45.53 -23.39 3.40
N SER A 161 44.33 -23.60 3.95
CA SER A 161 44.09 -24.39 5.16
C SER A 161 43.88 -25.89 4.88
N ALA A 162 43.84 -26.30 3.61
CA ALA A 162 43.77 -27.70 3.23
C ALA A 162 45.18 -28.33 3.26
N SER A 163 45.41 -29.24 4.20
CA SER A 163 46.68 -30.00 4.31
C SER A 163 47.02 -30.71 2.99
N PRO A 164 48.30 -30.77 2.57
CA PRO A 164 48.69 -31.47 1.35
C PRO A 164 48.36 -32.97 1.46
N PRO A 165 47.97 -33.63 0.36
CA PRO A 165 47.69 -35.06 0.38
C PRO A 165 48.94 -35.83 0.78
N VAL A 166 48.81 -36.67 1.82
CA VAL A 166 49.82 -37.67 2.18
C VAL A 166 49.86 -38.68 1.02
N ILE A 167 50.91 -38.62 0.21
CA ILE A 167 51.18 -39.61 -0.83
C ILE A 167 51.72 -40.88 -0.13
N PRO A 168 51.15 -42.07 -0.38
CA PRO A 168 51.63 -43.32 0.20
C PRO A 168 53.01 -43.75 -0.31
#